data_AF-A0A8J2FN10-F1
#
_entry.id   AF-A0A8J2FN10-F1
#
_cell.length_a   1.000
_cell.length_b   1.000
_cell.length_c   1.000
_cell.angle_alpha   90.00
_cell.angle_beta   90.00
_cell.angle_gamma   90.00
#
_symmetry.space_group_name_H-M   'P 1'
#
loop_
_entity.id
_entity.type
_entity.pdbx_description
1 polymer ?
#
loop_
_entity_poly.entity_id
_entity_poly.type
_entity_poly.pdbx_seq_one_letter_code
_entity_poly.pdbx_strand_id
1 'polypeptide(L)'
;MSISATYRDRNRVWTPELVLEEIRAWKEAGRPLYSHYMRKHFQELLAAGIRYFGSWKQAVEKAGISYEEVRRYQKWSKAKIVETIQRLHRQGVDLSFRAMMLGPYAPMVYAAIRPAYFGSWKDALTAAGLEPGEIYRYRSWTEEQILHEIRRLHQIGADLSSKHMDEVGNSLIATARRRFGSWAEAIRRAGLDYEKIRRRRRWTPEQILEEIRAFHKEGLPLTSTEIRQRYPALFAAACKPRFFGSWRKAVEAALGKDQARRSSLQKEPSVGSRIFEQSR
;
A
#
# COMPACT_ATOMS: atom_id res chain seq x y z
N MET A 1 -37.37 -2.04 -28.96
CA MET A 1 -38.66 -1.57 -28.43
C MET A 1 -38.90 -0.17 -28.95
N SER A 2 -39.90 -0.05 -29.82
CA SER A 2 -40.21 1.12 -30.63
C SER A 2 -40.53 2.36 -29.81
N ILE A 3 -39.96 3.48 -30.24
CA ILE A 3 -40.34 4.82 -29.82
C ILE A 3 -41.77 5.04 -30.34
N SER A 4 -42.76 5.02 -29.44
CA SER A 4 -44.14 5.40 -29.77
C SER A 4 -44.15 6.81 -30.36
N ALA A 5 -44.56 6.89 -31.62
CA ALA A 5 -44.54 8.06 -32.48
C ALA A 5 -45.68 9.06 -32.16
N THR A 6 -45.79 9.51 -30.91
CA THR A 6 -46.77 10.55 -30.50
C THR A 6 -46.16 11.75 -29.76
N TYR A 7 -44.84 11.84 -29.60
CA TYR A 7 -44.21 12.90 -28.79
C TYR A 7 -43.55 14.03 -29.61
N ARG A 8 -44.02 14.34 -30.83
CA ARG A 8 -43.52 15.51 -31.58
C ARG A 8 -44.66 16.30 -32.18
N ASP A 9 -45.60 16.71 -31.35
CA ASP A 9 -46.44 17.84 -31.71
C ASP A 9 -45.68 19.13 -31.38
N ARG A 10 -45.04 19.71 -32.40
CA ARG A 10 -44.27 20.96 -32.29
C ARG A 10 -45.17 22.18 -32.00
N ASN A 11 -46.49 22.00 -31.99
CA ASN A 11 -47.49 23.04 -31.70
C ASN A 11 -48.24 22.84 -30.38
N ARG A 12 -47.75 22.00 -29.47
CA ARG A 12 -48.38 21.81 -28.16
C ARG A 12 -48.41 23.12 -27.36
N VAL A 13 -49.60 23.60 -27.05
CA VAL A 13 -49.80 24.77 -26.17
C VAL A 13 -49.61 24.32 -24.72
N TRP A 14 -48.54 24.79 -24.10
CA TRP A 14 -48.26 24.51 -22.69
C TRP A 14 -49.11 25.38 -21.77
N THR A 15 -49.77 24.78 -20.79
CA THR A 15 -50.38 25.46 -19.63
C THR A 15 -49.65 25.04 -18.34
N PRO A 16 -49.76 25.81 -17.24
CA PRO A 16 -49.21 25.40 -15.95
C PRO A 16 -49.67 24.00 -15.51
N GLU A 17 -50.96 23.68 -15.69
CA GLU A 17 -51.58 22.41 -15.32
C GLU A 17 -50.98 21.26 -16.12
N LEU A 18 -50.88 21.45 -17.45
CA LEU A 18 -50.32 20.45 -18.37
C LEU A 18 -48.84 20.15 -18.08
N VAL A 19 -48.08 21.16 -17.65
CA VAL A 19 -46.69 20.96 -17.22
C VAL A 19 -46.63 20.08 -15.97
N LEU A 20 -47.51 20.30 -14.98
CA LEU A 20 -47.53 19.47 -13.77
C LEU A 20 -48.00 18.04 -14.06
N GLU A 21 -49.01 17.87 -14.92
CA GLU A 21 -49.47 16.56 -15.38
C GLU A 21 -48.37 15.78 -16.09
N GLU A 22 -47.65 16.40 -17.01
CA GLU A 22 -46.53 15.76 -17.71
C GLU A 22 -45.40 15.38 -16.76
N ILE A 23 -45.06 16.24 -15.80
CA ILE A 23 -44.06 15.92 -14.78
C ILE A 23 -44.48 14.69 -13.95
N ARG A 24 -45.76 14.58 -13.58
CA ARG A 24 -46.30 13.41 -12.85
C ARG A 24 -46.28 12.15 -13.70
N ALA A 25 -46.77 12.22 -14.94
CA ALA A 25 -46.76 11.10 -15.88
C ALA A 25 -45.33 10.58 -16.13
N TRP A 26 -44.36 11.48 -16.19
CA TRP A 26 -42.95 11.15 -16.28
C TRP A 26 -42.41 10.39 -15.06
N LYS A 27 -42.80 10.80 -13.86
CA LYS A 27 -42.44 10.12 -12.61
C LYS A 27 -43.07 8.73 -12.54
N GLU A 28 -44.35 8.60 -12.89
CA GLU A 28 -45.07 7.32 -12.93
C GLU A 28 -44.44 6.36 -13.94
N ALA A 29 -44.03 6.87 -15.11
CA ALA A 29 -43.32 6.10 -16.11
C ALA A 29 -41.85 5.78 -15.76
N GLY A 30 -41.38 6.15 -14.56
CA GLY A 30 -40.01 5.93 -14.10
C GLY A 30 -38.94 6.69 -14.92
N ARG A 31 -39.32 7.76 -15.63
CA ARG A 31 -38.43 8.49 -16.52
C ARG A 31 -37.57 9.52 -15.76
N PRO A 32 -36.35 9.81 -16.22
CA PRO A 32 -35.46 10.73 -15.49
C PRO A 32 -35.94 12.19 -15.54
N LEU A 33 -36.19 12.80 -14.38
CA LEU A 33 -36.68 14.21 -14.28
C LEU A 33 -35.59 15.24 -13.96
N TYR A 34 -34.30 14.87 -13.93
CA TYR A 34 -33.24 15.85 -13.66
C TYR A 34 -33.02 16.82 -14.83
N SER A 35 -32.79 18.11 -14.53
CA SER A 35 -32.73 19.17 -15.54
C SER A 35 -31.82 18.90 -16.76
N HIS A 36 -30.69 18.21 -16.58
CA HIS A 36 -29.79 17.90 -17.71
C HIS A 36 -30.42 16.90 -18.70
N TYR A 37 -31.16 15.90 -18.22
CA TYR A 37 -31.89 14.97 -19.11
C TYR A 37 -32.99 15.72 -19.86
N MET A 38 -33.79 16.50 -19.12
CA MET A 38 -34.86 17.31 -19.69
C MET A 38 -34.33 18.26 -20.77
N ARG A 39 -33.19 18.92 -20.52
CA ARG A 39 -32.56 19.80 -21.51
C ARG A 39 -32.18 19.09 -22.79
N LYS A 40 -31.69 17.85 -22.70
CA LYS A 40 -31.18 17.09 -23.85
C LYS A 40 -32.28 16.39 -24.64
N HIS A 41 -33.36 15.98 -23.97
CA HIS A 41 -34.35 15.08 -24.55
C HIS A 41 -35.74 15.70 -24.69
N PHE A 42 -36.10 16.69 -23.87
CA PHE A 42 -37.46 17.28 -23.78
C PHE A 42 -37.40 18.74 -23.33
N GLN A 43 -36.79 19.56 -24.19
CA GLN A 43 -36.48 20.97 -23.91
C GLN A 43 -37.74 21.82 -23.77
N GLU A 44 -38.81 21.46 -24.47
CA GLU A 44 -40.08 22.18 -24.48
C GLU A 44 -40.77 22.11 -23.11
N LEU A 45 -40.80 20.92 -22.51
CA LEU A 45 -41.32 20.71 -21.15
C LEU A 45 -40.45 21.43 -20.11
N LEU A 46 -39.12 21.35 -20.26
CA LEU A 46 -38.19 22.09 -19.39
C LEU A 46 -38.43 23.61 -19.46
N ALA A 47 -38.55 24.16 -20.67
CA ALA A 47 -38.75 25.58 -20.91
C ALA A 47 -40.12 26.05 -20.39
N ALA A 48 -41.18 25.28 -20.60
CA ALA A 48 -42.51 25.57 -20.07
C ALA A 48 -42.51 25.56 -18.53
N GLY A 49 -41.86 24.59 -17.91
CA GLY A 49 -41.69 24.53 -16.45
C GLY A 49 -40.94 25.74 -15.88
N ILE A 50 -39.87 26.17 -16.55
CA ILE A 50 -39.14 27.40 -16.15
C ILE A 50 -40.03 28.63 -16.35
N ARG A 51 -40.76 28.73 -17.46
CA ARG A 51 -41.63 29.87 -17.77
C ARG A 51 -42.74 30.06 -16.74
N TYR A 52 -43.43 28.99 -16.35
CA TYR A 52 -44.59 29.08 -15.46
C TYR A 52 -44.26 29.02 -13.98
N PHE A 53 -43.17 28.35 -13.59
CA PHE A 53 -42.84 28.11 -12.19
C PHE A 53 -41.50 28.72 -11.77
N GLY A 54 -40.84 29.48 -12.64
CA GLY A 54 -39.57 30.18 -12.38
C GLY A 54 -38.33 29.30 -12.52
N SER A 55 -38.40 28.04 -12.10
CA SER A 55 -37.33 27.07 -12.28
C SER A 55 -37.86 25.65 -12.45
N TRP A 56 -37.07 24.80 -13.10
CA TRP A 56 -37.41 23.38 -13.23
C TRP A 56 -37.56 22.67 -11.87
N LYS A 57 -36.73 23.06 -10.89
CA LYS A 57 -36.84 22.56 -9.51
C LYS A 57 -38.24 22.87 -8.94
N GLN A 58 -38.67 24.13 -9.03
CA GLN A 58 -39.97 24.57 -8.53
C GLN A 58 -41.12 23.90 -9.27
N ALA A 59 -41.03 23.71 -10.59
CA ALA A 59 -42.04 22.97 -11.36
C ALA A 59 -42.20 21.53 -10.84
N VAL A 60 -41.08 20.83 -10.60
CA VAL A 60 -41.11 19.45 -10.08
C VAL A 60 -41.64 19.40 -8.64
N GLU A 61 -41.25 20.35 -7.78
CA GLU A 61 -41.76 20.44 -6.41
C GLU A 61 -43.26 20.78 -6.37
N LYS A 62 -43.74 21.66 -7.26
CA LYS A 62 -45.17 21.97 -7.43
C LYS A 62 -45.98 20.78 -7.96
N ALA A 63 -45.33 19.86 -8.68
CA ALA A 63 -45.96 18.60 -9.10
C ALA A 63 -46.11 17.59 -7.94
N GLY A 64 -45.60 17.91 -6.74
CA GLY A 64 -45.63 17.06 -5.56
C GLY A 64 -44.43 16.13 -5.43
N ILE A 65 -43.37 16.34 -6.22
CA ILE A 65 -42.19 15.48 -6.25
C ILE A 65 -41.01 16.22 -5.61
N SER A 66 -40.36 15.59 -4.63
CA SER A 66 -39.12 16.15 -4.07
C SER A 66 -38.02 16.19 -5.12
N TYR A 67 -37.55 17.39 -5.48
CA TYR A 67 -36.51 17.53 -6.51
C TYR A 67 -35.19 16.84 -6.12
N GLU A 68 -34.97 16.67 -4.82
CA GLU A 68 -33.81 15.96 -4.26
C GLU A 68 -33.79 14.48 -4.63
N GLU A 69 -34.95 13.87 -4.87
CA GLU A 69 -35.08 12.45 -5.29
C GLU A 69 -34.81 12.24 -6.77
N VAL A 70 -35.11 13.24 -7.61
CA VAL A 70 -35.00 13.12 -9.07
C VAL A 70 -33.71 13.69 -9.63
N ARG A 71 -32.98 14.52 -8.87
CA ARG A 71 -31.73 15.13 -9.33
C ARG A 71 -30.62 14.08 -9.49
N ARG A 72 -29.90 14.13 -10.61
CA ARG A 72 -28.79 13.21 -10.91
C ARG A 72 -27.57 13.40 -10.00
N TYR A 73 -27.27 14.65 -9.65
CA TYR A 73 -26.10 14.99 -8.84
C TYR A 73 -26.56 15.67 -7.57
N GLN A 74 -26.18 15.08 -6.44
CA GLN A 74 -26.44 15.65 -5.14
C GLN A 74 -25.58 16.92 -4.97
N LYS A 75 -26.19 18.07 -4.70
CA LYS A 75 -25.43 19.25 -4.27
C LYS A 75 -24.88 18.98 -2.87
N TRP A 76 -23.58 19.07 -2.73
CA TRP A 76 -22.90 19.04 -1.44
C TRP A 76 -22.81 20.45 -0.87
N SER A 77 -22.90 20.53 0.45
CA SER A 77 -22.54 21.71 1.25
C SER A 77 -21.58 21.24 2.34
N LYS A 78 -20.82 22.15 2.94
CA LYS A 78 -19.96 21.82 4.10
C LYS A 78 -20.77 21.11 5.20
N ALA A 79 -21.93 21.67 5.56
CA ALA A 79 -22.83 21.11 6.56
C ALA A 79 -23.29 19.68 6.20
N LYS A 80 -23.72 19.45 4.95
CA LYS A 80 -24.20 18.13 4.52
C LYS A 80 -23.09 17.08 4.50
N ILE A 81 -21.87 17.47 4.13
CA ILE A 81 -20.69 16.59 4.19
C ILE A 81 -20.43 16.20 5.64
N VAL A 82 -20.39 17.16 6.56
CA VAL A 82 -20.17 16.93 7.99
C VAL A 82 -21.25 16.02 8.58
N GLU A 83 -22.52 16.32 8.35
CA GLU A 83 -23.65 15.51 8.81
C GLU A 83 -23.56 14.07 8.29
N THR A 84 -23.19 13.91 7.01
CA THR A 84 -23.01 12.59 6.40
C THR A 84 -21.85 11.83 7.03
N ILE A 85 -20.70 12.48 7.25
CA ILE A 85 -19.54 11.89 7.95
C ILE A 85 -19.95 11.42 9.34
N GLN A 86 -20.62 12.27 10.12
CA GLN A 86 -21.06 11.94 11.49
C GLN A 86 -22.07 10.79 11.51
N ARG A 87 -23.01 10.75 10.56
CA ARG A 87 -23.96 9.65 10.42
C ARG A 87 -23.24 8.33 10.10
N LEU A 88 -22.32 8.33 9.15
CA LEU A 88 -21.55 7.15 8.76
C LEU A 88 -20.65 6.66 9.89
N HIS A 89 -20.03 7.58 10.64
CA HIS A 89 -19.26 7.25 11.83
C HIS A 89 -20.10 6.50 12.87
N ARG A 90 -21.30 7.02 13.20
CA ARG A 90 -22.24 6.35 14.11
C ARG A 90 -22.67 4.96 13.64
N GLN A 91 -22.66 4.72 12.33
CA GLN A 91 -22.98 3.43 11.73
C GLN A 91 -21.78 2.47 11.69
N GLY A 92 -20.61 2.87 12.20
CA GLY A 92 -19.39 2.05 12.18
C GLY A 92 -18.81 1.87 10.78
N VAL A 93 -19.18 2.72 9.82
CA VAL A 93 -18.67 2.66 8.45
C VAL A 93 -17.20 3.10 8.43
N ASP A 94 -16.39 2.39 7.67
CA ASP A 94 -14.99 2.74 7.43
C ASP A 94 -14.86 4.08 6.69
N LEU A 95 -14.48 5.13 7.41
CA LEU A 95 -14.32 6.50 6.89
C LEU A 95 -12.95 6.77 6.26
N SER A 96 -12.10 5.75 6.08
CA SER A 96 -10.82 5.94 5.40
C SER A 96 -11.04 6.49 4.00
N PHE A 97 -10.12 7.38 3.55
CA PHE A 97 -10.24 8.02 2.24
C PHE A 97 -10.47 7.00 1.12
N ARG A 98 -9.72 5.88 1.15
CA ARG A 98 -9.85 4.82 0.13
C ARG A 98 -11.23 4.15 0.16
N ALA A 99 -11.76 3.81 1.33
CA ALA A 99 -13.08 3.19 1.44
C ALA A 99 -14.18 4.14 0.94
N MET A 100 -14.12 5.41 1.32
CA MET A 100 -15.09 6.42 0.88
C MET A 100 -14.97 6.74 -0.61
N MET A 101 -13.74 6.80 -1.13
CA MET A 101 -13.46 7.18 -2.51
C MET A 101 -13.81 6.08 -3.52
N LEU A 102 -13.65 4.81 -3.14
CA LEU A 102 -13.98 3.67 -4.00
C LEU A 102 -15.42 3.17 -3.82
N GLY A 103 -16.16 3.74 -2.88
CA GLY A 103 -17.54 3.37 -2.56
C GLY A 103 -18.60 4.35 -3.10
N PRO A 104 -19.86 4.22 -2.65
CA PRO A 104 -20.96 5.07 -3.10
C PRO A 104 -20.83 6.54 -2.67
N TYR A 105 -19.91 6.82 -1.75
CA TYR A 105 -19.65 8.17 -1.23
C TYR A 105 -18.59 8.94 -2.02
N ALA A 106 -18.11 8.39 -3.14
CA ALA A 106 -17.12 9.05 -3.99
C ALA A 106 -17.47 10.51 -4.35
N PRO A 107 -18.72 10.86 -4.72
CA PRO A 107 -19.08 12.25 -5.00
C PRO A 107 -18.93 13.18 -3.79
N MET A 108 -19.17 12.67 -2.57
CA MET A 108 -18.97 13.41 -1.32
C MET A 108 -17.49 13.71 -1.11
N VAL A 109 -16.64 12.71 -1.28
CA VAL A 109 -15.19 12.84 -1.12
C VAL A 109 -14.63 13.86 -2.13
N TYR A 110 -15.05 13.77 -3.39
CA TYR A 110 -14.66 14.74 -4.43
C TYR A 110 -15.10 16.17 -4.11
N ALA A 111 -16.25 16.37 -3.45
CA ALA A 111 -16.67 17.68 -3.00
C ALA A 111 -15.81 18.15 -1.81
N ALA A 112 -15.59 17.28 -0.83
CA ALA A 112 -14.88 17.60 0.40
C ALA A 112 -13.43 18.07 0.16
N ILE A 113 -12.69 17.42 -0.75
CA ILE A 113 -11.29 17.75 -1.05
C ILE A 113 -11.10 19.04 -1.87
N ARG A 114 -12.17 19.69 -2.33
CA ARG A 114 -12.03 20.95 -3.08
C ARG A 114 -11.74 22.11 -2.12
N PRO A 115 -10.90 23.09 -2.49
CA PRO A 115 -10.61 24.26 -1.65
C PRO A 115 -11.85 25.07 -1.26
N ALA A 116 -12.87 25.15 -2.12
CA ALA A 116 -14.13 25.82 -1.83
C ALA A 116 -14.93 25.16 -0.67
N TYR A 117 -14.60 23.92 -0.33
CA TYR A 117 -15.15 23.19 0.79
C TYR A 117 -14.09 23.10 1.90
N PHE A 118 -13.46 21.95 2.09
CA PHE A 118 -12.51 21.74 3.18
C PHE A 118 -11.05 21.71 2.71
N GLY A 119 -10.81 21.51 1.40
CA GLY A 119 -9.46 21.41 0.83
C GLY A 119 -8.80 20.04 1.03
N SER A 120 -9.18 19.27 2.04
CA SER A 120 -8.76 17.88 2.21
C SER A 120 -9.83 17.02 2.89
N TRP A 121 -9.71 15.70 2.76
CA TRP A 121 -10.58 14.76 3.49
C TRP A 121 -10.30 14.79 4.99
N LYS A 122 -9.04 15.01 5.38
CA LYS A 122 -8.63 15.16 6.78
C LYS A 122 -9.36 16.33 7.43
N ASP A 123 -9.39 17.49 6.76
CA ASP A 123 -10.05 18.68 7.29
C ASP A 123 -11.57 18.52 7.37
N ALA A 124 -12.16 17.75 6.44
CA ALA A 124 -13.58 17.38 6.50
C ALA A 124 -13.91 16.47 7.70
N LEU A 125 -13.03 15.51 8.03
CA LEU A 125 -13.17 14.66 9.22
C LEU A 125 -13.01 15.48 10.51
N THR A 126 -12.02 16.37 10.56
CA THR A 126 -11.83 17.28 11.71
C THR A 126 -13.02 18.21 11.89
N ALA A 127 -13.56 18.78 10.79
CA ALA A 127 -14.78 19.59 10.85
C ALA A 127 -16.03 18.80 11.30
N ALA A 128 -16.00 17.48 11.17
CA ALA A 128 -17.03 16.59 11.69
C ALA A 128 -16.82 16.20 13.16
N GLY A 129 -15.77 16.70 13.81
CA GLY A 129 -15.42 16.39 15.20
C GLY A 129 -14.73 15.04 15.37
N LEU A 130 -14.15 14.50 14.30
CA LEU A 130 -13.44 13.22 14.33
C LEU A 130 -11.94 13.43 14.28
N GLU A 131 -11.21 12.61 15.04
CA GLU A 131 -9.75 12.57 15.02
C GLU A 131 -9.27 11.74 13.80
N PRO A 132 -8.68 12.37 12.76
CA PRO A 132 -8.34 11.63 11.55
C PRO A 132 -7.29 10.55 11.78
N GLY A 133 -6.45 10.71 12.82
CA GLY A 133 -5.44 9.73 13.22
C GLY A 133 -6.02 8.38 13.67
N GLU A 134 -7.27 8.35 14.14
CA GLU A 134 -7.99 7.13 14.51
C GLU A 134 -8.66 6.46 13.29
N ILE A 135 -8.95 7.24 12.25
CA ILE A 135 -9.64 6.79 11.03
C ILE A 135 -8.65 6.30 9.96
N TYR A 136 -7.51 6.98 9.82
CA TYR A 136 -6.48 6.56 8.87
C TYR A 136 -5.76 5.30 9.37
N ARG A 137 -6.16 4.13 8.85
CA ARG A 137 -5.48 2.84 9.10
C ARG A 137 -3.98 2.85 8.79
N TYR A 138 -3.55 3.75 7.91
CA TYR A 138 -2.14 3.99 7.63
C TYR A 138 -1.72 5.28 8.33
N ARG A 139 -1.15 5.15 9.54
CA ARG A 139 -0.30 6.22 10.10
C ARG A 139 0.71 6.59 9.02
N SER A 140 0.69 7.84 8.55
CA SER A 140 1.83 8.38 7.83
C SER A 140 2.95 8.52 8.86
N TRP A 141 3.75 7.47 9.00
CA TRP A 141 4.86 7.47 9.94
C TRP A 141 5.86 8.57 9.52
N THR A 142 6.08 9.55 10.39
CA THR A 142 7.23 10.45 10.26
C THR A 142 8.51 9.69 10.56
N GLU A 143 9.67 10.22 10.16
CA GLU A 143 10.95 9.58 10.48
C GLU A 143 11.10 9.38 11.99
N GLU A 144 10.74 10.38 12.79
CA GLU A 144 10.80 10.36 14.25
C GLU A 144 9.90 9.27 14.83
N GLN A 145 8.68 9.13 14.30
CA GLN A 145 7.75 8.09 14.74
C GLN A 145 8.29 6.69 14.41
N ILE A 146 8.92 6.50 13.24
CA ILE A 146 9.54 5.22 12.88
C ILE A 146 10.67 4.88 13.85
N LEU A 147 11.57 5.84 14.11
CA LEU A 147 12.69 5.64 15.02
C LEU A 147 12.22 5.38 16.44
N HIS A 148 11.19 6.10 16.90
CA HIS A 148 10.58 5.89 18.21
C HIS A 148 10.00 4.48 18.33
N GLU A 149 9.25 4.02 17.32
CA GLU A 149 8.65 2.69 17.35
C GLU A 149 9.69 1.58 17.26
N ILE A 150 10.74 1.74 16.47
CA ILE A 150 11.87 0.81 16.44
C ILE A 150 12.48 0.67 17.85
N ARG A 151 12.72 1.78 18.55
CA ARG A 151 13.25 1.77 19.93
C ARG A 151 12.28 1.10 20.90
N ARG A 152 10.98 1.41 20.81
CA ARG A 152 9.95 0.79 21.64
C ARG A 152 9.90 -0.73 21.44
N LEU A 153 9.90 -1.19 20.18
CA LEU A 153 9.91 -2.61 19.85
C LEU A 153 11.18 -3.31 20.35
N HIS A 154 12.34 -2.67 20.26
CA HIS A 154 13.58 -3.19 20.84
C HIS A 154 13.50 -3.32 22.37
N GLN A 155 12.96 -2.31 23.06
CA GLN A 155 12.84 -2.30 24.52
C GLN A 155 11.93 -3.42 25.04
N ILE A 156 10.86 -3.75 24.32
CA ILE A 156 9.96 -4.87 24.69
C ILE A 156 10.48 -6.25 24.23
N GLY A 157 11.69 -6.32 23.67
CA GLY A 157 12.30 -7.57 23.22
C GLY A 157 11.69 -8.16 21.95
N ALA A 158 11.02 -7.34 21.12
CA ALA A 158 10.48 -7.81 19.84
C ALA A 158 11.60 -8.18 18.86
N ASP A 159 11.35 -9.17 18.00
CA ASP A 159 12.31 -9.58 16.99
C ASP A 159 12.36 -8.57 15.83
N LEU A 160 13.36 -7.71 15.86
CA LEU A 160 13.58 -6.70 14.82
C LEU A 160 14.28 -7.21 13.56
N SER A 161 14.45 -8.53 13.41
CA SER A 161 15.03 -9.08 12.19
C SER A 161 14.16 -8.76 10.98
N SER A 162 14.78 -8.37 9.86
CA SER A 162 14.03 -7.94 8.67
C SER A 162 13.01 -8.97 8.21
N LYS A 163 13.30 -10.27 8.35
CA LYS A 163 12.37 -11.34 7.98
C LYS A 163 11.12 -11.34 8.86
N HIS A 164 11.29 -11.28 10.18
CA HIS A 164 10.16 -11.24 11.10
C HIS A 164 9.33 -9.97 10.91
N MET A 165 9.99 -8.82 10.73
CA MET A 165 9.30 -7.56 10.50
C MET A 165 8.51 -7.53 9.18
N ASP A 166 8.99 -8.21 8.14
CA ASP A 166 8.24 -8.42 6.90
C ASP A 166 7.00 -9.31 7.12
N GLU A 167 7.09 -10.31 8.01
CA GLU A 167 6.00 -11.24 8.34
C GLU A 167 4.92 -10.59 9.25
N VAL A 168 5.32 -9.77 10.22
CA VAL A 168 4.42 -9.23 11.26
C VAL A 168 3.79 -7.88 10.92
N GLY A 169 4.43 -7.01 10.15
CA GLY A 169 4.00 -5.61 10.11
C GLY A 169 4.47 -4.81 8.91
N ASN A 170 3.87 -5.11 7.75
CA ASN A 170 4.21 -4.61 6.42
C ASN A 170 4.31 -3.07 6.31
N SER A 171 3.60 -2.28 7.14
CA SER A 171 3.65 -0.81 7.02
C SER A 171 4.88 -0.17 7.67
N LEU A 172 5.36 -0.66 8.82
CA LEU A 172 6.50 -0.03 9.52
C LEU A 172 7.78 -0.27 8.73
N ILE A 173 8.09 -1.53 8.40
CA ILE A 173 9.30 -1.88 7.66
C ILE A 173 9.29 -1.32 6.23
N ALA A 174 8.14 -1.33 5.54
CA ALA A 174 8.05 -0.74 4.20
C ALA A 174 8.24 0.78 4.24
N THR A 175 7.65 1.47 5.22
CA THR A 175 7.82 2.93 5.34
C THR A 175 9.25 3.28 5.75
N ALA A 176 9.84 2.52 6.67
CA ALA A 176 11.25 2.67 7.05
C ALA A 176 12.19 2.49 5.87
N ARG A 177 11.99 1.45 5.04
CA ARG A 177 12.78 1.25 3.80
C ARG A 177 12.65 2.42 2.82
N ARG A 178 11.46 2.98 2.65
CA ARG A 178 11.23 4.13 1.76
C ARG A 178 11.90 5.41 2.26
N ARG A 179 11.91 5.64 3.58
CA ARG A 179 12.45 6.87 4.20
C ARG A 179 13.96 6.81 4.40
N PHE A 180 14.48 5.69 4.90
CA PHE A 180 15.88 5.52 5.27
C PHE A 180 16.70 4.69 4.25
N GLY A 181 16.08 4.28 3.14
CA GLY A 181 16.69 3.45 2.10
C GLY A 181 16.77 1.95 2.44
N SER A 182 16.88 1.58 3.72
CA SER A 182 16.83 0.18 4.14
C SER A 182 16.36 0.02 5.59
N TRP A 183 15.88 -1.18 5.94
CA TRP A 183 15.56 -1.51 7.34
C TRP A 183 16.80 -1.45 8.23
N ALA A 184 17.94 -1.93 7.73
CA ALA A 184 19.22 -1.86 8.43
C ALA A 184 19.60 -0.43 8.80
N GLU A 185 19.39 0.51 7.87
CA GLU A 185 19.67 1.92 8.11
C GLU A 185 18.70 2.57 9.09
N ALA A 186 17.41 2.22 9.03
CA ALA A 186 16.44 2.67 10.02
C ALA A 186 16.80 2.19 11.44
N ILE A 187 17.25 0.94 11.59
CA ILE A 187 17.74 0.40 12.87
C ILE A 187 18.97 1.19 13.36
N ARG A 188 19.94 1.48 12.49
CA ARG A 188 21.13 2.28 12.86
C ARG A 188 20.76 3.71 13.26
N ARG A 189 19.88 4.37 12.51
CA ARG A 189 19.32 5.69 12.83
C ARG A 189 18.57 5.71 14.16
N ALA A 190 17.99 4.58 14.55
CA ALA A 190 17.36 4.42 15.85
C ALA A 190 18.38 4.29 17.00
N GLY A 191 19.68 4.22 16.71
CA GLY A 191 20.77 4.07 17.68
C GLY A 191 21.08 2.61 18.03
N LEU A 192 20.60 1.66 17.22
CA LEU A 192 20.74 0.23 17.47
C LEU A 192 21.78 -0.39 16.52
N ASP A 193 22.51 -1.38 17.02
CA ASP A 193 23.44 -2.16 16.22
C ASP A 193 22.71 -3.24 15.42
N TYR A 194 22.52 -2.99 14.12
CA TYR A 194 21.84 -3.94 13.23
C TYR A 194 22.55 -5.30 13.14
N GLU A 195 23.86 -5.37 13.37
CA GLU A 195 24.62 -6.62 13.27
C GLU A 195 24.22 -7.61 14.37
N LYS A 196 23.82 -7.10 15.55
CA LYS A 196 23.27 -7.90 16.66
C LYS A 196 21.81 -8.33 16.45
N ILE A 197 21.07 -7.59 15.63
CA ILE A 197 19.64 -7.84 15.36
C ILE A 197 19.44 -8.80 14.18
N ARG A 198 20.31 -8.74 13.16
CA ARG A 198 20.13 -9.54 11.95
C ARG A 198 20.40 -11.02 12.22
N ARG A 199 19.48 -11.89 11.80
CA ARG A 199 19.63 -13.36 11.97
C ARG A 199 20.66 -14.00 11.03
N ARG A 200 20.92 -13.42 9.86
CA ARG A 200 21.85 -13.98 8.86
C ARG A 200 23.10 -13.12 8.73
N ARG A 201 24.28 -13.77 8.70
CA ARG A 201 25.57 -13.12 8.43
C ARG A 201 25.56 -12.45 7.06
N ARG A 202 25.94 -11.17 7.02
CA ARG A 202 26.33 -10.51 5.77
C ARG A 202 27.80 -10.85 5.52
N TRP A 203 28.10 -11.29 4.31
CA TRP A 203 29.45 -11.56 3.85
C TRP A 203 29.94 -10.39 3.00
N THR A 204 31.19 -9.96 3.23
CA THR A 204 31.96 -9.10 2.33
C THR A 204 33.12 -9.90 1.73
N PRO A 205 33.69 -9.47 0.59
CA PRO A 205 34.92 -10.09 0.06
C PRO A 205 36.02 -10.19 1.11
N GLU A 206 36.24 -9.14 1.89
CA GLU A 206 37.29 -9.05 2.91
C GLU A 206 37.06 -10.07 4.02
N GLN A 207 35.82 -10.18 4.53
CA GLN A 207 35.45 -11.18 5.52
C GLN A 207 35.65 -12.61 5.01
N ILE A 208 35.33 -12.87 3.73
CA ILE A 208 35.55 -14.19 3.13
C ILE A 208 37.06 -14.51 3.10
N LEU A 209 37.90 -13.54 2.71
CA LEU A 209 39.36 -13.73 2.66
C LEU A 209 39.96 -13.91 4.06
N GLU A 210 39.48 -13.16 5.04
CA GLU A 210 39.92 -13.26 6.44
C GLU A 210 39.63 -14.64 7.03
N GLU A 211 38.42 -15.17 6.83
CA GLU A 211 38.06 -16.53 7.28
C GLU A 211 38.92 -17.61 6.59
N ILE A 212 39.16 -17.48 5.29
CA ILE A 212 40.03 -18.42 4.57
C ILE A 212 41.46 -18.40 5.13
N ARG A 213 42.00 -17.21 5.43
CA ARG A 213 43.33 -17.06 6.03
C ARG A 213 43.37 -17.62 7.45
N ALA A 214 42.32 -17.43 8.23
CA ALA A 214 42.19 -17.99 9.57
C ALA A 214 42.20 -19.53 9.52
N PHE A 215 41.37 -20.12 8.65
CA PHE A 215 41.32 -21.57 8.47
C PHE A 215 42.67 -22.14 8.00
N HIS A 216 43.37 -21.45 7.10
CA HIS A 216 44.72 -21.86 6.70
C HIS A 216 45.71 -21.82 7.87
N LYS A 217 45.66 -20.75 8.69
CA LYS A 217 46.53 -20.60 9.87
C LYS A 217 46.26 -21.68 10.92
N GLU A 218 45.00 -22.09 11.06
CA GLU A 218 44.55 -23.16 11.96
C GLU A 218 44.81 -24.57 11.40
N GLY A 219 45.32 -24.68 10.17
CA GLY A 219 45.60 -25.97 9.51
C GLY A 219 44.35 -26.72 9.07
N LEU A 220 43.20 -26.04 8.96
CA LEU A 220 41.96 -26.65 8.49
C LEU A 220 42.04 -26.95 6.97
N PRO A 221 41.61 -28.14 6.52
CA PRO A 221 41.60 -28.46 5.10
C PRO A 221 40.68 -27.51 4.31
N LEU A 222 41.25 -26.74 3.38
CA LEU A 222 40.52 -25.77 2.55
C LEU A 222 39.87 -26.41 1.31
N THR A 223 39.65 -27.72 1.33
CA THR A 223 39.02 -28.42 0.20
C THR A 223 37.56 -27.96 0.04
N SER A 224 37.08 -27.91 -1.20
CA SER A 224 35.73 -27.45 -1.48
C SER A 224 34.65 -28.33 -0.84
N THR A 225 34.91 -29.62 -0.66
CA THR A 225 34.01 -30.57 0.01
C THR A 225 33.92 -30.29 1.50
N GLU A 226 35.06 -30.18 2.18
CA GLU A 226 35.13 -29.96 3.62
C GLU A 226 34.44 -28.66 4.03
N ILE A 227 34.78 -27.56 3.33
CA ILE A 227 34.21 -26.25 3.63
C ILE A 227 32.73 -26.17 3.29
N ARG A 228 32.27 -26.86 2.23
CA ARG A 228 30.84 -26.93 1.92
C ARG A 228 30.06 -27.66 3.02
N GLN A 229 30.62 -28.70 3.61
CA GLN A 229 29.97 -29.47 4.67
C GLN A 229 29.99 -28.71 6.02
N ARG A 230 31.15 -28.23 6.45
CA ARG A 230 31.31 -27.58 7.77
C ARG A 230 30.89 -26.11 7.79
N TYR A 231 31.13 -25.37 6.70
CA TYR A 231 30.87 -23.93 6.62
C TYR A 231 30.06 -23.55 5.36
N PRO A 232 28.85 -24.10 5.19
CA PRO A 232 28.05 -23.94 3.96
C PRO A 232 27.75 -22.48 3.62
N ALA A 233 27.58 -21.61 4.62
CA ALA A 233 27.31 -20.19 4.41
C ALA A 233 28.51 -19.43 3.81
N LEU A 234 29.73 -19.73 4.28
CA LEU A 234 30.97 -19.16 3.74
C LEU A 234 31.21 -19.68 2.32
N PHE A 235 31.08 -21.00 2.12
CA PHE A 235 31.23 -21.62 0.81
C PHE A 235 30.29 -21.02 -0.24
N ALA A 236 29.00 -20.94 0.11
CA ALA A 236 27.97 -20.39 -0.77
C ALA A 236 28.20 -18.90 -1.04
N ALA A 237 28.72 -18.14 -0.08
CA ALA A 237 29.07 -16.74 -0.28
C ALA A 237 30.24 -16.63 -1.28
N ALA A 238 31.37 -17.29 -1.01
CA ALA A 238 32.56 -17.25 -1.85
C ALA A 238 32.30 -17.62 -3.32
N CYS A 239 31.39 -18.58 -3.56
CA CYS A 239 31.02 -19.01 -4.92
C CYS A 239 30.12 -18.02 -5.68
N LYS A 240 29.61 -16.94 -5.06
CA LYS A 240 28.79 -15.96 -5.79
C LYS A 240 29.64 -15.17 -6.80
N PRO A 241 29.15 -14.92 -8.03
CA PRO A 241 29.90 -14.17 -9.06
C PRO A 241 30.34 -12.78 -8.61
N ARG A 242 29.51 -12.08 -7.81
CA ARG A 242 29.82 -10.75 -7.26
C ARG A 242 30.96 -10.73 -6.23
N PHE A 243 31.40 -11.89 -5.75
CA PHE A 243 32.55 -12.01 -4.86
C PHE A 243 33.69 -12.65 -5.65
N PHE A 244 33.83 -13.98 -5.63
CA PHE A 244 34.94 -14.67 -6.31
C PHE A 244 34.49 -15.63 -7.41
N GLY A 245 33.20 -15.98 -7.46
CA GLY A 245 32.62 -16.88 -8.46
C GLY A 245 32.95 -18.37 -8.27
N SER A 246 33.97 -18.73 -7.49
CA SER A 246 34.24 -20.10 -7.07
C SER A 246 35.06 -20.14 -5.78
N TRP A 247 34.93 -21.23 -5.01
CA TRP A 247 35.76 -21.45 -3.81
C TRP A 247 37.25 -21.41 -4.12
N ARG A 248 37.67 -22.05 -5.22
CA ARG A 248 39.07 -22.05 -5.66
C ARG A 248 39.60 -20.64 -5.88
N LYS A 249 38.84 -19.78 -6.58
CA LYS A 249 39.24 -18.39 -6.82
C LYS A 249 39.34 -17.58 -5.52
N ALA A 250 38.45 -17.84 -4.56
CA ALA A 250 38.51 -17.21 -3.24
C ALA A 250 39.77 -17.62 -2.47
N VAL A 251 40.13 -18.91 -2.47
CA VAL A 251 41.36 -19.41 -1.82
C VAL A 251 42.62 -18.88 -2.51
N GLU A 252 42.65 -18.85 -3.84
CA GLU A 252 43.75 -18.26 -4.61
C GLU A 252 43.89 -16.76 -4.32
N ALA A 253 42.80 -16.02 -4.14
CA ALA A 253 42.81 -14.61 -3.75
C ALA A 253 43.26 -14.39 -2.29
N ALA A 254 42.97 -15.34 -1.40
CA ALA A 254 43.30 -15.23 0.03
C ALA A 254 44.77 -15.55 0.33
N LEU A 255 45.34 -16.56 -0.33
CA LEU A 255 46.65 -17.17 -0.01
C LEU A 255 47.68 -17.08 -1.15
N GLY A 256 47.26 -16.67 -2.35
CA GLY A 256 48.09 -16.75 -3.57
C GLY A 256 48.03 -18.13 -4.24
N LYS A 257 48.32 -18.16 -5.54
CA LYS A 257 48.16 -19.36 -6.39
C LYS A 257 48.99 -20.57 -5.94
N ASP A 258 50.20 -20.33 -5.42
CA ASP A 258 51.13 -21.41 -5.06
C ASP A 258 50.74 -22.08 -3.73
N GLN A 259 50.30 -21.30 -2.74
CA GLN A 259 49.82 -21.85 -1.47
C GLN A 259 48.43 -22.49 -1.60
N ALA A 260 47.57 -21.96 -2.48
CA ALA A 260 46.28 -22.57 -2.78
C ALA A 260 46.42 -23.98 -3.38
N ARG A 261 47.41 -24.19 -4.26
CA ARG A 261 47.71 -25.52 -4.83
C ARG A 261 48.15 -26.51 -3.75
N ARG A 262 49.03 -26.11 -2.83
CA ARG A 262 49.49 -26.95 -1.72
C ARG A 262 48.36 -27.31 -0.75
N SER A 263 47.49 -26.35 -0.44
CA SER A 263 46.32 -26.56 0.44
C SER A 263 45.25 -27.46 -0.18
N SER A 264 45.19 -27.54 -1.51
CA SER A 264 44.25 -28.42 -2.24
C SER A 264 44.73 -29.88 -2.31
N LEU A 265 46.02 -30.11 -2.07
CA LEU A 265 46.70 -31.41 -2.19
C LEU A 265 46.86 -32.14 -0.85
N GLN A 266 46.56 -31.50 0.28
CA GLN A 266 46.46 -32.16 1.58
C GLN A 266 45.17 -33.01 1.62
N LYS A 267 45.16 -34.13 0.90
CA LYS A 267 44.47 -35.34 1.35
C LYS A 267 45.35 -35.91 2.47
N GLU A 268 44.78 -36.20 3.63
CA GLU A 268 45.52 -36.95 4.65
C GLU A 268 46.14 -38.21 4.03
N PRO A 269 47.37 -38.60 4.44
CA PRO A 269 47.85 -39.94 4.14
C PRO A 269 46.86 -40.93 4.75
N SER A 270 46.40 -41.88 3.93
CA SER A 270 45.73 -43.07 4.43
C SER A 270 46.53 -43.59 5.62
N VAL A 271 45.89 -43.73 6.79
CA VAL A 271 46.44 -44.48 7.90
C VAL A 271 46.62 -45.91 7.41
N GLY A 272 47.80 -46.17 6.83
CA GLY A 272 48.25 -47.47 6.41
C GLY A 272 48.36 -48.32 7.67
N SER A 273 47.60 -49.40 7.67
CA SER A 273 47.63 -50.49 8.63
C SER A 273 49.09 -50.83 8.99
N ARG A 274 49.57 -50.33 10.14
CA ARG A 274 50.76 -50.86 10.78
C ARG A 274 50.36 -52.15 11.46
N ILE A 275 50.68 -53.25 10.79
CA ILE A 275 51.44 -54.39 11.31
C ILE A 275 51.25 -54.61 12.82
N PHE A 276 50.44 -55.62 13.15
CA PHE A 276 50.53 -56.35 14.41
C PHE A 276 51.25 -57.68 14.11
N GLU A 277 52.53 -57.73 14.47
CA GLU A 277 53.40 -58.90 14.60
C GLU A 277 54.31 -58.51 15.80
N GLN A 278 54.56 -59.26 16.86
CA GLN A 278 54.13 -60.57 17.36
C GLN A 278 54.57 -60.62 18.85
N SER A 279 53.94 -61.49 19.65
CA SER A 279 54.56 -62.24 20.77
C SER A 279 54.92 -61.54 22.09
N ARG A 280 54.07 -61.73 23.12
CA ARG A 280 54.29 -62.71 24.21
C ARG A 280 53.08 -62.78 25.13
#